data_AF-A0A376W0Z0-F1
#
_entry.id   AF-A0A376W0Z0-F1
#
_cell.length_a   1.000
_cell.length_b   1.000
_cell.length_c   1.000
_cell.angle_alpha   90.00
_cell.angle_beta   90.00
_cell.angle_gamma   90.00
#
_symmetry.space_group_name_H-M   'P 1'
#
loop_
_entity.id
_entity.type
_entity.pdbx_description
1 polymer ?
#
loop_
_entity_poly.entity_id
_entity_poly.type
_entity_poly.pdbx_seq_one_letter_code
_entity_poly.pdbx_strand_id
1 'polypeptide(L)'
;MVGNLTAGGNGKTPVVVWLVEQLQQRGIRVGVVSRGYGGKAESYPLLLSADTTTAQAGDEPVLIYQRTGAPVAVSPVRSDAVKAILAQHPDVQIIVTDDGLQHYRWRVMWKLSLFDGVRRFGQWLVVAGGANA
;
A
#
# COMPACT_ATOMS: atom_id res chain seq x y z
N MET A 1 5.51 -22.71 -13.77
CA MET A 1 5.61 -23.18 -12.37
C MET A 1 6.15 -22.03 -11.53
N VAL A 2 5.30 -21.40 -10.72
CA VAL A 2 5.74 -20.38 -9.76
C VAL A 2 5.76 -21.05 -8.41
N GLY A 3 6.95 -21.16 -7.83
CA GLY A 3 7.20 -21.85 -6.57
C GLY A 3 6.47 -21.18 -5.42
N ASN A 4 5.77 -22.02 -4.65
CA ASN A 4 5.47 -21.94 -3.22
C ASN A 4 5.71 -20.55 -2.57
N LEU A 5 4.72 -19.65 -2.65
CA LEU A 5 4.64 -18.44 -1.82
C LEU A 5 3.82 -18.75 -0.56
N THR A 6 4.35 -19.63 0.27
CA THR A 6 3.79 -19.94 1.59
C THR A 6 4.76 -19.45 2.66
N ALA A 7 4.94 -18.13 2.71
CA ALA A 7 5.45 -17.42 3.89
C ALA A 7 4.26 -16.59 4.38
N GLY A 8 3.78 -16.88 5.60
CA GLY A 8 2.44 -16.50 6.07
C GLY A 8 2.02 -15.07 5.74
N GLY A 9 0.96 -14.96 4.93
CA GLY A 9 0.35 -13.70 4.50
C GLY A 9 -0.63 -13.99 3.37
N ASN A 10 -1.85 -13.44 3.43
CA ASN A 10 -3.03 -13.89 2.67
C ASN A 10 -3.00 -13.57 1.15
N GLY A 11 -1.84 -13.58 0.49
CA GLY A 11 -1.67 -13.34 -0.95
C GLY A 11 -1.92 -11.91 -1.43
N LYS A 12 -2.11 -10.94 -0.51
CA LYS A 12 -2.43 -9.54 -0.82
C LYS A 12 -1.19 -8.73 -1.16
N THR A 13 -0.15 -8.83 -0.33
CA THR A 13 1.12 -8.13 -0.52
C THR A 13 1.74 -8.43 -1.88
N PRO A 14 1.79 -9.69 -2.37
CA PRO A 14 2.26 -9.98 -3.73
C PRO A 14 1.45 -9.27 -4.83
N VAL A 15 0.13 -9.13 -4.66
CA VAL A 15 -0.74 -8.46 -5.66
C VAL A 15 -0.58 -6.95 -5.61
N VAL A 16 -0.42 -6.35 -4.43
CA VAL A 16 -0.10 -4.92 -4.29
C VAL A 16 1.24 -4.61 -4.94
N VAL A 17 2.29 -5.41 -4.65
CA VAL A 17 3.61 -5.27 -5.28
C VAL A 17 3.49 -5.37 -6.80
N TRP A 18 2.85 -6.42 -7.32
CA TRP A 18 2.66 -6.59 -8.75
C TRP A 18 1.95 -5.37 -9.38
N LEU A 19 0.86 -4.90 -8.79
CA LEU A 19 0.13 -3.74 -9.32
C LEU A 19 1.01 -2.48 -9.36
N VAL A 20 1.70 -2.20 -8.26
CA VAL A 20 2.57 -1.01 -8.16
C VAL A 20 3.64 -1.08 -9.25
N GLU A 21 4.30 -2.22 -9.42
CA GLU A 21 5.29 -2.44 -10.49
C GLU A 21 4.67 -2.27 -11.88
N GLN A 22 3.48 -2.81 -12.12
CA GLN A 22 2.77 -2.67 -13.40
C GLN A 22 2.37 -1.23 -13.73
N LEU A 23 2.04 -0.42 -12.73
CA LEU A 23 1.75 1.01 -12.91
C LEU A 23 3.02 1.80 -13.14
N GLN A 24 4.09 1.53 -12.38
CA GLN A 24 5.40 2.15 -12.55
C GLN A 24 6.01 1.85 -13.93
N GLN A 25 5.86 0.61 -14.44
CA GLN A 25 6.27 0.24 -15.81
C GLN A 25 5.56 1.06 -16.91
N ARG A 26 4.38 1.60 -16.61
CA ARG A 26 3.63 2.50 -17.50
C ARG A 26 3.97 3.98 -17.27
N GLY A 27 4.98 4.28 -16.46
CA GLY A 27 5.40 5.63 -16.11
C GLY A 27 4.47 6.34 -15.10
N ILE A 28 3.58 5.62 -14.44
CA ILE A 28 2.66 6.19 -13.45
C ILE A 28 3.36 6.23 -12.09
N ARG A 29 3.38 7.41 -11.46
CA ARG A 29 3.92 7.56 -10.10
C ARG A 29 2.89 7.12 -9.07
N VAL A 30 3.24 6.09 -8.30
CA VAL A 30 2.34 5.44 -7.33
C VAL A 30 2.87 5.64 -5.92
N GLY A 31 1.98 5.97 -4.98
CA GLY A 31 2.26 5.88 -3.54
C GLY A 31 1.43 4.76 -2.90
N VAL A 32 1.89 4.19 -1.80
CA VAL A 32 1.20 3.12 -1.09
C VAL A 32 0.89 3.54 0.35
N VAL A 33 -0.36 3.32 0.78
CA VAL A 33 -0.78 3.58 2.17
C VAL A 33 -1.21 2.29 2.86
N SER A 34 -0.70 2.07 4.06
CA SER A 34 -1.05 0.93 4.91
C SER A 34 -1.42 1.39 6.32
N ARG A 35 -2.09 0.50 7.06
CA ARG A 35 -2.36 0.70 8.49
C ARG A 35 -1.20 0.24 9.38
N GLY A 36 -0.23 -0.50 8.84
CA GLY A 36 0.96 -0.96 9.57
C GLY A 36 0.67 -2.05 10.60
N TYR A 37 -0.09 -3.07 10.22
CA TYR A 37 -0.43 -4.16 11.13
C TYR A 37 0.84 -4.86 11.63
N GLY A 38 0.96 -5.01 12.96
CA GLY A 38 2.15 -5.58 13.60
C GLY A 38 3.28 -4.58 13.88
N GLY A 39 3.28 -3.41 13.24
CA GLY A 39 4.21 -2.32 13.52
C GLY A 39 3.71 -1.36 14.60
N LYS A 40 4.63 -0.77 15.35
CA LYS A 40 4.36 0.34 16.29
C LYS A 40 5.34 1.47 16.02
N ALA A 41 4.89 2.47 15.28
CA ALA A 41 5.65 3.69 15.09
C ALA A 41 5.56 4.58 16.33
N GLU A 42 6.61 5.33 16.63
CA GLU A 42 6.60 6.35 17.69
C GLU A 42 5.66 7.51 17.36
N SER A 43 5.52 7.82 16.07
CA SER A 43 4.60 8.83 15.56
C SER A 43 4.00 8.42 14.23
N TYR A 44 2.79 8.91 13.97
CA TYR A 44 2.07 8.73 12.70
C TYR A 44 1.70 10.10 12.12
N PRO A 45 1.61 10.24 10.79
CA PRO A 45 1.93 9.23 9.78
C PRO A 45 3.44 8.95 9.69
N LEU A 46 3.80 7.68 9.55
CA LEU A 46 5.17 7.24 9.33
C LEU A 46 5.39 7.07 7.83
N LEU A 47 6.20 7.93 7.21
CA LEU A 47 6.70 7.70 5.85
C LEU A 47 7.93 6.80 5.94
N LEU A 48 7.94 5.73 5.14
CA LEU A 48 9.04 4.77 5.15
C LEU A 48 10.29 5.35 4.48
N SER A 49 11.43 4.98 5.05
CA SER A 49 12.78 5.23 4.56
C SER A 49 13.57 3.92 4.52
N ALA A 50 14.80 3.97 4.01
CA ALA A 50 15.71 2.82 4.02
C ALA A 50 15.98 2.26 5.43
N ASP A 51 15.90 3.11 6.46
CA ASP A 51 16.16 2.74 7.86
C ASP A 51 14.89 2.31 8.61
N THR A 52 13.72 2.38 7.97
CA THR A 52 12.46 2.02 8.64
C THR A 52 12.37 0.51 8.84
N THR A 53 12.19 0.11 10.10
CA THR A 53 12.16 -1.30 10.50
C THR A 53 10.75 -1.89 10.44
N THR A 54 10.67 -3.22 10.32
CA THR A 54 9.38 -3.95 10.41
C THR A 54 8.72 -3.79 11.79
N ALA A 55 9.50 -3.58 12.85
CA ALA A 55 8.97 -3.26 14.17
C ALA A 55 8.21 -1.93 14.20
N GLN A 56 8.61 -0.95 13.38
CA GLN A 56 7.94 0.36 13.30
C GLN A 56 6.75 0.34 12.33
N ALA A 57 6.95 -0.20 11.13
CA ALA A 57 5.99 -0.08 10.03
C ALA A 57 5.16 -1.36 9.77
N GLY A 58 5.56 -2.51 10.32
CA GLY A 58 5.01 -3.82 9.98
C GLY A 58 5.76 -4.47 8.80
N ASP A 59 5.61 -5.78 8.63
CA ASP A 59 6.32 -6.54 7.61
C ASP A 59 5.87 -6.19 6.18
N GLU A 60 4.56 -6.05 5.95
CA GLU A 60 4.00 -5.81 4.61
C GLU A 60 4.41 -4.43 4.05
N PRO A 61 4.32 -3.29 4.79
CA PRO A 61 4.72 -2.00 4.25
C PRO A 61 6.21 -1.92 3.95
N VAL A 62 7.05 -2.52 4.78
CA VAL A 62 8.50 -2.59 4.56
C VAL A 62 8.81 -3.42 3.32
N LEU A 63 8.15 -4.58 3.15
CA LEU A 63 8.32 -5.40 1.96
C LEU A 63 7.92 -4.65 0.68
N ILE A 64 6.78 -3.95 0.70
CA ILE A 64 6.31 -3.17 -0.46
C ILE A 64 7.31 -2.05 -0.79
N TYR A 65 7.77 -1.30 0.22
CA TYR A 65 8.77 -0.24 0.04
C TYR A 65 10.07 -0.79 -0.58
N GLN A 66 10.60 -1.87 -0.02
CA GLN A 66 11.84 -2.49 -0.49
C GLN A 66 11.74 -3.07 -1.90
N ARG A 67 10.59 -3.64 -2.27
CA ARG A 67 10.39 -4.26 -3.58
C ARG A 67 10.12 -3.26 -4.70
N THR A 68 9.33 -2.23 -4.41
CA THR A 68 8.79 -1.34 -5.44
C THR A 68 9.49 0.01 -5.50
N GLY A 69 10.18 0.42 -4.42
CA GLY A 69 10.73 1.77 -4.26
C GLY A 69 9.67 2.88 -4.27
N ALA A 70 8.39 2.54 -4.23
CA ALA A 70 7.31 3.53 -4.16
C ALA A 70 7.31 4.22 -2.78
N PRO A 71 6.90 5.49 -2.67
CA PRO A 71 6.62 6.11 -1.40
C PRO A 71 5.57 5.31 -0.63
N VAL A 72 5.90 4.87 0.58
CA VAL A 72 4.98 4.12 1.44
C VAL A 72 4.77 4.87 2.75
N ALA A 73 3.52 5.09 3.13
CA ALA A 73 3.17 5.68 4.41
C ALA A 73 2.26 4.77 5.23
N VAL A 74 2.54 4.69 6.52
CA VAL A 74 1.76 3.98 7.51
C VAL A 74 1.03 4.98 8.40
N SER A 75 -0.28 4.80 8.57
CA SER A 75 -1.06 5.54 9.57
C SER A 75 -2.36 4.79 9.92
N PRO A 76 -2.80 4.81 11.20
CA PRO A 76 -4.14 4.39 11.56
C PRO A 76 -5.23 5.16 10.79
N VAL A 77 -4.96 6.43 10.48
CA VAL A 77 -5.83 7.32 9.71
C VAL A 77 -5.30 7.45 8.29
N ARG A 78 -5.94 6.75 7.35
CA ARG A 78 -5.50 6.66 5.95
C ARG A 78 -5.31 8.02 5.28
N SER A 79 -6.20 8.98 5.54
CA SER A 79 -6.10 10.33 4.97
C SER A 79 -4.82 11.06 5.38
N ASP A 80 -4.24 10.74 6.52
CA ASP A 80 -3.03 11.41 7.00
C ASP A 80 -1.78 10.78 6.38
N ALA A 81 -1.76 9.46 6.18
CA ALA A 81 -0.73 8.78 5.39
C ALA A 81 -0.70 9.32 3.95
N VAL A 82 -1.88 9.49 3.35
CA VAL A 82 -2.05 10.12 2.05
C VAL A 82 -1.46 11.52 1.99
N LYS A 83 -1.83 12.38 2.94
CA LYS A 83 -1.33 13.77 2.99
C LYS A 83 0.19 13.81 3.13
N ALA A 84 0.76 12.91 3.94
CA ALA A 84 2.21 12.80 4.11
C ALA A 84 2.92 12.42 2.81
N ILE A 85 2.38 11.44 2.05
CA ILE A 85 2.92 11.09 0.74
C ILE A 85 2.86 12.29 -0.20
N LEU A 86 1.68 12.93 -0.34
CA LEU A 86 1.52 14.05 -1.28
C LEU A 86 2.31 15.30 -0.89
N ALA A 87 2.64 15.47 0.40
CA ALA A 87 3.49 16.57 0.85
C ALA A 87 4.95 16.40 0.42
N GLN A 88 5.48 15.17 0.38
CA GLN A 88 6.87 14.88 -0.01
C GLN A 88 7.02 14.47 -1.48
N HIS A 89 5.96 13.87 -2.04
CA HIS A 89 5.87 13.37 -3.41
C HIS A 89 4.61 13.92 -4.07
N PRO A 90 4.56 15.24 -4.36
CA PRO A 90 3.39 15.91 -4.94
C PRO A 90 3.05 15.42 -6.36
N ASP A 91 3.93 14.62 -6.92
CA ASP A 91 3.97 14.14 -8.27
C ASP A 91 3.39 12.72 -8.41
N VAL A 92 3.02 12.10 -7.28
CA VAL A 92 2.23 10.86 -7.20
C VAL A 92 0.84 11.06 -7.83
N GLN A 93 0.48 10.16 -8.73
CA GLN A 93 -0.77 10.20 -9.50
C GLN A 93 -1.81 9.22 -8.98
N ILE A 94 -1.36 8.08 -8.44
CA ILE A 94 -2.23 7.02 -7.92
C ILE A 94 -1.76 6.62 -6.53
N ILE A 95 -2.72 6.46 -5.62
CA ILE A 95 -2.44 5.90 -4.30
C ILE A 95 -3.09 4.52 -4.19
N VAL A 96 -2.27 3.52 -3.89
CA VAL A 96 -2.69 2.15 -3.61
C VAL A 96 -2.80 1.96 -2.11
N THR A 97 -3.86 1.31 -1.63
CA THR A 97 -3.95 0.94 -0.21
C THR A 97 -3.82 -0.56 -0.05
N ASP A 98 -2.85 -0.95 0.78
CA ASP A 98 -2.71 -2.31 1.27
C ASP A 98 -3.57 -2.42 2.53
N ASP A 99 -4.86 -2.71 2.33
CA ASP A 99 -5.76 -2.98 3.45
C ASP A 99 -5.33 -4.30 4.08
N GLY A 100 -4.42 -4.22 5.05
CA GLY A 100 -3.99 -5.28 5.97
C GLY A 100 -5.19 -5.84 6.74
N LEU A 101 -6.03 -6.58 6.03
CA LEU A 101 -7.27 -7.21 6.47
C LEU A 101 -6.89 -8.44 7.29
N GLN A 102 -6.33 -8.22 8.48
CA GLN A 102 -6.16 -9.27 9.48
C GLN A 102 -7.42 -9.47 10.35
N HIS A 103 -8.59 -8.96 9.93
CA HIS A 103 -9.84 -9.12 10.68
C HIS A 103 -11.05 -9.58 9.86
N TYR A 104 -10.88 -9.99 8.60
CA TYR A 104 -11.97 -10.62 7.85
C TYR A 104 -11.50 -11.92 7.21
N ARG A 105 -12.02 -13.02 7.76
CA ARG A 105 -12.15 -14.28 7.06
C ARG A 105 -12.85 -14.00 5.71
N TRP A 106 -12.16 -14.33 4.62
CA TRP A 106 -12.75 -14.69 3.33
C TRP A 106 -13.86 -13.79 2.77
N ARG A 107 -13.48 -12.80 1.95
CA ARG A 107 -14.22 -12.33 0.76
C ARG A 107 -13.30 -11.42 -0.08
N VAL A 108 -13.11 -11.72 -1.36
CA VAL A 108 -12.43 -10.80 -2.29
C VAL A 108 -13.44 -9.72 -2.68
N MET A 109 -13.09 -8.45 -2.46
CA MET A 109 -13.92 -7.30 -2.79
C MET A 109 -13.04 -6.28 -3.53
N TRP A 110 -13.35 -6.03 -4.79
CA TRP A 110 -12.71 -4.99 -5.60
C TRP A 110 -13.50 -3.69 -5.38
N LYS A 111 -12.88 -2.67 -4.79
CA LYS A 111 -13.51 -1.35 -4.61
C LYS A 111 -12.72 -0.27 -5.34
N LEU A 112 -12.99 -0.13 -6.63
CA LEU A 112 -12.51 1.02 -7.38
C LEU A 112 -13.40 2.23 -7.04
N SER A 113 -12.83 3.24 -6.37
CA SER A 113 -13.52 4.52 -6.14
C SER A 113 -12.80 5.60 -6.92
N LEU A 114 -13.31 5.91 -8.11
CA LEU A 114 -12.84 7.02 -8.95
C LEU A 114 -13.46 8.32 -8.42
N PHE A 115 -12.62 9.28 -8.04
CA PHE A 115 -13.04 10.64 -7.67
C PHE A 115 -12.38 11.64 -8.61
N ASP A 116 -13.20 12.52 -9.19
CA ASP A 116 -12.80 13.53 -10.17
C ASP A 116 -12.22 14.78 -9.47
N GLY A 117 -11.09 15.26 -10.00
CA GLY A 117 -10.21 16.27 -9.42
C GLY A 117 -10.63 17.73 -9.65
N VAL A 118 -11.90 18.01 -9.95
CA VAL A 118 -12.35 19.41 -10.11
C VAL A 118 -12.73 20.06 -8.77
N ARG A 119 -12.97 19.29 -7.70
CA ARG A 119 -13.22 19.84 -6.35
C ARG A 119 -12.65 18.98 -5.23
N ARG A 120 -11.34 19.13 -4.97
CA ARG A 120 -10.59 18.64 -3.80
C ARG A 120 -10.61 17.10 -3.66
N PHE A 121 -9.42 16.53 -3.47
CA PHE A 121 -9.12 15.10 -3.25
C PHE A 121 -8.80 14.29 -4.51
N GLY A 122 -7.57 13.76 -4.55
CA GLY A 122 -6.97 13.01 -5.65
C GLY A 122 -7.55 11.61 -5.86
N GLN A 123 -7.02 10.92 -6.87
CA GLN A 123 -7.49 9.62 -7.32
C GLN A 123 -6.96 8.50 -6.40
N TRP A 124 -7.83 7.66 -5.84
CA TRP A 124 -7.47 6.54 -4.96
C TRP A 124 -7.79 5.20 -5.63
N LEU A 125 -6.78 4.35 -5.85
CA LEU A 125 -6.96 3.00 -6.39
C LEU A 125 -6.78 1.98 -5.27
N VAL A 126 -7.86 1.40 -4.76
CA VAL A 126 -7.78 0.29 -3.79
C VAL A 126 -7.63 -1.02 -4.56
N VAL A 127 -6.55 -1.78 -4.35
CA VAL A 127 -6.42 -3.15 -4.89
C VAL A 127 -6.08 -4.12 -3.77
N ALA A 128 -6.92 -5.14 -3.62
CA ALA A 128 -6.70 -6.28 -2.74
C ALA A 128 -6.95 -7.56 -3.56
N GLY A 129 -5.94 -8.43 -3.67
CA GLY A 129 -5.96 -9.60 -4.56
C GLY A 129 -6.33 -10.95 -3.93
N GLY A 130 -6.71 -11.91 -4.78
CA GLY A 130 -6.83 -13.35 -4.49
C GLY A 130 -7.38 -14.15 -5.70
N ALA A 131 -6.77 -15.31 -6.00
CA ALA A 131 -7.14 -16.26 -7.09
C ALA A 131 -7.43 -17.66 -6.51
N ASN A 132 -8.40 -18.39 -7.08
CA ASN A 132 -8.77 -19.75 -6.66
C ASN A 132 -8.28 -20.84 -7.64
N ALA A 133 -7.98 -22.00 -7.08
CA ALA A 133 -8.46 -23.28 -7.60
C ALA A 133 -9.50 -23.82 -6.59
#